data_AF-A0A8B8CJX9-F1
#
_entry.id   AF-A0A8B8CJX9-F1
#
_cell.length_a   1.000
_cell.length_b   1.000
_cell.length_c   1.000
_cell.angle_alpha   90.00
_cell.angle_beta   90.00
_cell.angle_gamma   90.00
#
_symmetry.space_group_name_H-M   'P 1'
#
loop_
_entity.id
_entity.type
_entity.pdbx_description
1 polymer ?
#
loop_
_entity_poly.entity_id
_entity_poly.type
_entity_poly.pdbx_seq_one_letter_code
_entity_poly.pdbx_strand_id
1 'polypeptide(L)'
;MLWKSVWMIMLASLFTFPSSKGALTSTTVKAYLTDLQTNYNKHIFPKHKTHGQVPVMMGLQLISINGFDEVSGILELVAKLKISWTDENLQRLYTPNYADITEALVPQDDIWLPPVTVYNSVESLKMVGDSSYHVRILPAIGWIQWIPGVITKTSCSVDATYFPFDKQTCDITFTNWGYTESEMNLFSRDVVIDLSLFTQNEQWSLAGSRVSNSSKGGHSFLTFSVSLERQPTWFLLNMVLPIILIGLLTGLVFLMPVDDGERVGYIITAFLTFAFFLDMISSNLPHTSNPMALVVYYLTIMVYLSSASTIVTIFTLRIYDKSTEVPKWLKVLVAVILARYCCPKKQLSDEEMAGWAAPEKKEDKPPEVLAPTENITYRLVGLALDIVFFISFILINLICSVVFLVPLASNGS
;
A
#
# COMPACT_ATOMS: atom_id res chain seq x y z
N MET A 1 -0.24 83.98 -39.76
CA MET A 1 0.73 82.89 -39.48
C MET A 1 0.77 82.61 -37.97
N LEU A 2 -0.38 82.34 -37.34
CA LEU A 2 -0.61 82.65 -35.91
C LEU A 2 -1.26 81.52 -35.07
N TRP A 3 -1.45 80.33 -35.63
CA TRP A 3 -2.25 79.26 -35.00
C TRP A 3 -1.44 78.02 -34.58
N LYS A 4 -0.33 77.71 -35.27
CA LYS A 4 0.43 76.46 -35.05
C LYS A 4 1.22 76.43 -33.72
N SER A 5 1.59 77.58 -33.16
CA SER A 5 2.45 77.65 -31.97
C SER A 5 1.70 77.42 -30.64
N VAL A 6 0.38 77.66 -30.59
CA VAL A 6 -0.42 77.55 -29.35
C VAL A 6 -0.72 76.07 -29.01
N TRP A 7 -0.94 75.25 -30.03
CA TRP A 7 -1.30 73.82 -29.84
C TRP A 7 -0.18 72.98 -29.21
N MET A 8 1.10 73.28 -29.47
CA MET A 8 2.20 72.54 -28.83
C MET A 8 2.35 72.83 -27.33
N ILE A 9 1.91 74.00 -26.85
CA ILE A 9 2.00 74.37 -25.43
C ILE A 9 0.88 73.68 -24.63
N MET A 10 -0.33 73.60 -25.18
CA MET A 10 -1.48 72.93 -24.53
C MET A 10 -1.35 71.38 -24.49
N LEU A 11 -0.57 70.78 -25.40
CA LEU A 11 -0.30 69.33 -25.35
C LEU A 11 0.79 68.96 -24.33
N ALA A 12 1.67 69.89 -23.95
CA ALA A 12 2.71 69.67 -22.96
C ALA A 12 2.19 69.68 -21.50
N SER A 13 1.11 70.43 -21.22
CA SER A 13 0.53 70.55 -19.89
C SER A 13 -0.42 69.42 -19.50
N LEU A 14 -0.90 68.62 -20.47
CA LEU A 14 -1.84 67.51 -20.23
C LEU A 14 -1.16 66.15 -19.93
N PHE A 15 0.18 66.09 -19.96
CA PHE A 15 0.97 64.89 -19.67
C PHE A 15 1.86 64.99 -18.41
N THR A 16 1.47 65.81 -17.44
CA THR A 16 2.00 65.72 -16.07
C THR A 16 1.41 64.49 -15.36
N PHE A 17 1.90 63.29 -15.72
CA PHE A 17 1.71 62.10 -14.89
C PHE A 17 2.30 62.37 -13.49
N PRO A 18 1.59 62.06 -12.39
CA PRO A 18 2.13 62.12 -11.03
C PRO A 18 3.12 60.96 -10.80
N SER A 19 4.31 61.09 -11.37
CA SER A 19 5.35 60.06 -11.41
C SER A 19 6.20 59.99 -10.14
N SER A 20 5.58 59.63 -9.01
CA SER A 20 6.31 59.11 -7.83
C SER A 20 5.39 58.44 -6.80
N LYS A 21 4.71 57.34 -7.18
CA LYS A 21 4.66 56.21 -6.24
C LYS A 21 6.06 55.62 -6.23
N GLY A 22 6.70 55.58 -5.06
CA GLY A 22 8.13 55.29 -4.93
C GLY A 22 8.51 53.97 -5.60
N ALA A 23 9.41 54.02 -6.58
CA ALA A 23 10.19 52.84 -6.91
C ALA A 23 11.12 52.58 -5.72
N LEU A 24 11.09 51.37 -5.13
CA LEU A 24 12.00 51.02 -4.04
C LEU A 24 13.43 51.23 -4.51
N THR A 25 14.09 52.26 -3.98
CA THR A 25 15.48 52.53 -4.37
C THR A 25 16.36 51.45 -3.75
N SER A 26 17.25 50.88 -4.58
CA SER A 26 18.19 49.82 -4.17
C SER A 26 19.00 50.21 -2.92
N THR A 27 19.24 51.50 -2.73
CA THR A 27 19.82 52.11 -1.53
C THR A 27 19.05 51.85 -0.24
N THR A 28 17.71 51.98 -0.24
CA THR A 28 16.89 51.81 0.97
C THR A 28 16.83 50.35 1.39
N VAL A 29 16.67 49.44 0.43
CA VAL A 29 16.72 47.98 0.68
C VAL A 29 18.11 47.58 1.18
N LYS A 30 19.19 48.08 0.56
CA LYS A 30 20.56 47.83 1.02
C LYS A 30 20.80 48.35 2.44
N ALA A 31 20.25 49.53 2.79
CA ALA A 31 20.36 50.08 4.14
C ALA A 31 19.65 49.20 5.18
N TYR A 32 18.44 48.72 4.90
CA TYR A 32 17.72 47.79 5.77
C TYR A 32 18.46 46.45 5.94
N LEU A 33 19.00 45.87 4.85
CA LEU A 33 19.79 44.63 4.92
C LEU A 33 21.11 44.80 5.69
N THR A 34 21.72 45.99 5.64
CA THR A 34 22.90 46.30 6.45
C THR A 34 22.54 46.44 7.93
N ASP A 35 21.46 47.16 8.24
CA ASP A 35 20.96 47.36 9.61
C ASP A 35 20.56 46.03 10.27
N LEU A 36 19.88 45.16 9.52
CA LEU A 36 19.61 43.77 9.88
C LEU A 36 20.91 43.05 10.31
N GLN A 37 21.94 43.03 9.45
CA GLN A 37 23.18 42.32 9.74
C GLN A 37 24.01 42.92 10.89
N THR A 38 23.80 44.20 11.26
CA THR A 38 24.52 44.84 12.38
C THR A 38 23.76 44.85 13.70
N ASN A 39 22.43 44.96 13.68
CA ASN A 39 21.61 45.25 14.87
C ASN A 39 20.60 44.14 15.22
N TYR A 40 20.38 43.16 14.34
CA TYR A 40 19.65 41.94 14.68
C TYR A 40 20.57 40.87 15.26
N ASN A 41 20.06 40.06 16.19
CA ASN A 41 20.78 38.89 16.71
C ASN A 41 19.86 37.66 16.72
N LYS A 42 20.06 36.77 15.75
CA LYS A 42 19.32 35.52 15.55
C LYS A 42 19.37 34.51 16.70
N HIS A 43 20.21 34.73 17.71
CA HIS A 43 20.28 33.89 18.91
C HIS A 43 19.39 34.41 20.06
N ILE A 44 18.78 35.59 19.90
CA ILE A 44 17.78 36.12 20.83
C ILE A 44 16.41 35.63 20.37
N PHE A 45 15.60 35.16 21.33
CA PHE A 45 14.22 34.73 21.09
C PHE A 45 13.39 35.89 20.48
N PRO A 46 12.47 35.66 19.52
CA PRO A 46 11.83 36.71 18.69
C PRO A 46 10.73 37.49 19.42
N LYS A 47 10.91 37.72 20.73
CA LYS A 47 9.95 38.31 21.67
C LYS A 47 10.65 39.22 22.68
N HIS A 48 10.16 40.44 22.85
CA HIS A 48 10.76 41.44 23.75
C HIS A 48 10.52 41.13 25.24
N LYS A 49 9.44 40.42 25.57
CA LYS A 49 9.14 40.01 26.95
C LYS A 49 9.66 38.61 27.21
N THR A 50 10.36 38.43 28.35
CA THR A 50 10.79 37.13 28.89
C THR A 50 9.65 36.17 29.24
N HIS A 51 8.39 36.61 29.14
CA HIS A 51 7.21 35.79 29.35
C HIS A 51 6.25 35.93 28.16
N GLY A 52 5.90 34.79 27.57
CA GLY A 52 4.81 34.65 26.60
C GLY A 52 5.18 33.83 25.38
N GLN A 53 4.17 33.17 24.82
CA GLN A 53 4.29 32.25 23.70
C GLN A 53 4.58 32.96 22.37
N VAL A 54 5.31 32.28 21.48
CA VAL A 54 5.42 32.55 20.05
C VAL A 54 4.55 31.52 19.30
N PRO A 55 3.43 31.95 18.70
CA PRO A 55 2.57 31.06 17.92
C PRO A 55 3.17 30.89 16.51
N VAL A 56 3.59 29.68 16.17
CA VAL A 56 4.15 29.32 14.86
C VAL A 56 3.07 28.63 14.03
N MET A 57 2.57 29.36 13.03
CA MET A 57 1.56 28.85 12.11
C MET A 57 2.24 27.94 11.06
N MET A 58 1.67 26.77 10.83
CA MET A 58 2.23 25.77 9.92
C MET A 58 1.15 25.13 9.04
N GLY A 59 1.47 24.93 7.76
CA GLY A 59 0.66 24.17 6.82
C GLY A 59 1.54 23.31 5.90
N LEU A 60 1.11 22.08 5.62
CA LEU A 60 1.83 21.16 4.74
C LEU A 60 1.17 21.16 3.35
N GLN A 61 1.97 21.31 2.30
CA GLN A 61 1.53 21.20 0.90
C GLN A 61 2.25 20.01 0.25
N LEU A 62 1.51 18.94 -0.01
CA LEU A 62 2.04 17.69 -0.54
C LEU A 62 2.37 17.81 -2.03
N ILE A 63 3.51 17.25 -2.45
CA ILE A 63 3.94 17.22 -3.86
C ILE A 63 3.89 15.79 -4.39
N SER A 64 4.55 14.85 -3.71
CA SER A 64 4.56 13.44 -4.10
C SER A 64 4.62 12.52 -2.89
N ILE A 65 4.05 11.33 -3.03
CA ILE A 65 4.37 10.17 -2.19
C ILE A 65 5.36 9.35 -3.00
N ASN A 66 6.60 9.27 -2.53
CA ASN A 66 7.67 8.59 -3.27
C ASN A 66 7.55 7.07 -3.12
N GLY A 67 7.22 6.61 -1.92
CA GLY A 67 6.99 5.20 -1.63
C GLY A 67 6.55 4.98 -0.19
N PHE A 68 6.06 3.78 0.06
CA PHE A 68 5.77 3.25 1.38
C PHE A 68 6.39 1.85 1.44
N ASP A 69 7.28 1.63 2.40
CA ASP A 69 7.89 0.32 2.66
C ASP A 69 7.07 -0.38 3.73
N GLU A 70 6.31 -1.40 3.32
CA GLU A 70 5.46 -2.21 4.20
C GLU A 70 6.26 -3.07 5.16
N VAL A 71 7.50 -3.43 4.83
CA VAL A 71 8.32 -4.36 5.63
C VAL A 71 8.97 -3.63 6.81
N SER A 72 9.46 -2.41 6.59
CA SER A 72 10.06 -1.56 7.63
C SER A 72 9.11 -0.54 8.26
N GLY A 73 7.94 -0.31 7.66
CA GLY A 73 6.95 0.68 8.14
C GLY A 73 7.39 2.12 7.92
N ILE A 74 8.03 2.41 6.77
CA ILE A 74 8.57 3.74 6.44
C ILE A 74 7.77 4.36 5.30
N LEU A 75 7.14 5.51 5.56
CA LEU A 75 6.58 6.38 4.52
C LEU A 75 7.63 7.39 4.06
N GLU A 76 7.84 7.51 2.74
CA GLU A 76 8.62 8.59 2.13
C GLU A 76 7.75 9.50 1.26
N LEU A 77 7.80 10.80 1.54
CA LEU A 77 7.11 11.82 0.75
C LEU A 77 7.96 13.08 0.54
N VAL A 78 7.54 13.89 -0.44
CA VAL A 78 8.05 15.25 -0.69
C VAL A 78 6.92 16.26 -0.53
N ALA A 79 7.19 17.31 0.22
CA ALA A 79 6.24 18.39 0.49
C ALA A 79 6.92 19.75 0.59
N LYS A 80 6.13 20.83 0.54
CA LYS A 80 6.51 22.16 1.01
C LYS A 80 5.89 22.39 2.38
N LEU A 81 6.69 22.85 3.32
CA LEU A 81 6.25 23.19 4.67
C LEU A 81 6.12 24.72 4.77
N LYS A 82 4.90 25.23 4.78
CA LYS A 82 4.63 26.67 4.93
C LYS A 82 4.67 27.01 6.41
N ILE A 83 5.73 27.68 6.85
CA ILE A 83 5.93 28.12 8.24
C ILE A 83 5.76 29.64 8.30
N SER A 84 5.06 30.15 9.30
CA SER A 84 4.95 31.59 9.52
C SER A 84 4.83 31.96 11.00
N TRP A 85 5.50 33.03 11.39
CA TRP A 85 5.52 33.56 12.76
C TRP A 85 5.66 35.08 12.74
N THR A 86 5.79 35.69 13.91
CA THR A 86 6.06 37.12 14.07
C THR A 86 7.27 37.32 14.95
N ASP A 87 8.13 38.25 14.58
CA ASP A 87 9.34 38.60 15.32
C ASP A 87 9.29 40.06 15.79
N GLU A 88 9.18 40.23 17.11
CA GLU A 88 9.10 41.53 17.77
C GLU A 88 10.43 42.31 17.70
N ASN A 89 11.57 41.63 17.48
CA ASN A 89 12.89 42.25 17.36
C ASN A 89 13.08 42.79 15.94
N LEU A 90 12.74 42.01 14.90
CA LEU A 90 12.77 42.47 13.50
C LEU A 90 11.80 43.63 13.26
N GLN A 91 10.61 43.61 13.87
CA GLN A 91 9.67 44.74 13.76
C GLN A 91 10.27 46.04 14.32
N ARG A 92 11.13 45.98 15.35
CA ARG A 92 11.71 47.17 15.99
C ARG A 92 12.87 47.80 15.20
N LEU A 93 13.47 47.06 14.27
CA LEU A 93 14.43 47.60 13.29
C LEU A 93 13.72 48.38 12.16
N TYR A 94 12.41 48.17 11.98
CA TYR A 94 11.64 48.90 10.97
C TYR A 94 11.37 50.35 11.39
N THR A 95 12.28 51.25 10.98
CA THR A 95 12.12 52.71 11.13
C THR A 95 11.33 53.32 9.96
N PRO A 96 10.78 54.55 10.11
CA PRO A 96 10.12 55.27 9.01
C PRO A 96 11.00 55.49 7.76
N ASN A 97 12.33 55.39 7.89
CA ASN A 97 13.26 55.45 6.75
C ASN A 97 13.13 54.24 5.80
N TYR A 98 12.49 53.16 6.26
CA TYR A 98 12.22 51.93 5.51
C TYR A 98 10.75 51.81 5.07
N ALA A 99 9.96 52.89 5.16
CA ALA A 99 8.52 52.89 4.86
C ALA A 99 8.15 52.35 3.47
N ASP A 100 9.03 52.51 2.46
CA ASP A 100 8.81 51.97 1.11
C ASP A 100 8.99 50.44 1.01
N ILE A 101 9.62 49.80 2.01
CA ILE A 101 9.85 48.35 2.05
C ILE A 101 8.58 47.66 2.57
N THR A 102 7.78 47.15 1.65
CA THR A 102 6.61 46.30 1.92
C THR A 102 7.00 44.86 2.23
N GLU A 103 8.01 44.33 1.53
CA GLU A 103 8.55 43.00 1.72
C GLU A 103 10.07 42.96 1.47
N ALA A 104 10.75 42.02 2.12
CA ALA A 104 12.15 41.70 1.91
C ALA A 104 12.33 40.17 1.79
N LEU A 105 13.31 39.75 0.98
CA LEU A 105 13.73 38.36 0.86
C LEU A 105 15.18 38.25 1.36
N VAL A 106 15.42 37.44 2.37
CA VAL A 106 16.73 37.31 3.04
C VAL A 106 17.18 35.84 3.09
N PRO A 107 18.49 35.53 3.17
CA PRO A 107 18.97 34.19 3.46
C PRO A 107 18.40 33.68 4.79
N GLN A 108 18.02 32.40 4.88
CA GLN A 108 17.45 31.86 6.12
C GLN A 108 18.40 31.95 7.32
N ASP A 109 19.70 31.90 7.07
CA ASP A 109 20.74 31.88 8.11
C ASP A 109 21.01 33.27 8.72
N ASP A 110 20.46 34.36 8.17
CA ASP A 110 20.62 35.72 8.72
C ASP A 110 19.59 36.04 9.83
N ILE A 111 18.54 35.21 10.00
CA ILE A 111 17.46 35.44 10.96
C ILE A 111 17.29 34.31 12.00
N TRP A 112 16.46 34.53 13.02
CA TRP A 112 16.00 33.44 13.90
C TRP A 112 14.99 32.59 13.14
N LEU A 113 15.08 31.27 13.26
CA LEU A 113 14.13 30.32 12.69
C LEU A 113 13.53 29.49 13.83
N PRO A 114 12.22 29.17 13.80
CA PRO A 114 11.63 28.28 14.79
C PRO A 114 12.22 26.87 14.63
N PRO A 115 12.79 26.26 15.69
CA PRO A 115 13.40 24.93 15.61
C PRO A 115 12.33 23.84 15.49
N VAL A 116 11.84 23.64 14.27
CA VAL A 116 10.83 22.66 13.90
C VAL A 116 11.52 21.39 13.42
N THR A 117 11.29 20.27 14.12
CA THR A 117 11.89 18.96 13.84
C THR A 117 10.80 17.93 13.56
N VAL A 118 11.01 17.01 12.61
CA VAL A 118 10.14 15.85 12.38
C VAL A 118 10.41 14.82 13.48
N TYR A 119 9.45 14.62 14.39
CA TYR A 119 9.60 13.81 15.59
C TYR A 119 9.71 12.30 15.30
N ASN A 120 8.87 11.77 14.40
CA ASN A 120 8.89 10.36 13.99
C ASN A 120 9.76 10.09 12.75
N SER A 121 10.80 10.89 12.55
CA SER A 121 11.81 10.71 11.51
C SER A 121 12.64 9.45 11.77
N VAL A 122 12.80 8.60 10.75
CA VAL A 122 13.66 7.40 10.83
C VAL A 122 15.09 7.63 10.34
N GLU A 123 15.36 8.78 9.71
CA GLU A 123 16.67 9.10 9.13
C GLU A 123 17.51 9.98 10.07
N SER A 124 16.95 11.11 10.53
CA SER A 124 17.59 11.96 11.54
C SER A 124 16.63 12.98 12.16
N LEU A 125 16.86 13.30 13.44
CA LEU A 125 16.16 14.35 14.18
C LEU A 125 16.86 15.71 13.96
N LYS A 126 16.77 16.21 12.71
CA LYS A 126 17.26 17.54 12.31
C LYS A 126 16.11 18.53 12.23
N MET A 127 16.43 19.81 12.46
CA MET A 127 15.52 20.91 12.12
C MET A 127 15.29 20.94 10.60
N VAL A 128 14.10 21.33 10.18
CA VAL A 128 13.78 21.57 8.76
C VAL A 128 14.58 22.75 8.19
N GLY A 129 14.83 22.75 6.89
CA GLY A 129 15.56 23.82 6.19
C GLY A 129 16.90 23.38 5.61
N ASP A 130 17.54 24.33 4.92
CA ASP A 130 18.84 24.23 4.24
C ASP A 130 19.32 25.65 3.92
N SER A 131 20.62 25.92 3.98
CA SER A 131 21.16 27.29 3.86
C SER A 131 20.96 27.95 2.50
N SER A 132 20.57 27.18 1.46
CA SER A 132 20.14 27.76 0.17
C SER A 132 18.77 28.45 0.23
N TYR A 133 17.91 28.12 1.19
CA TYR A 133 16.57 28.73 1.29
C TYR A 133 16.63 30.19 1.71
N HIS A 134 15.62 30.93 1.25
CA HIS A 134 15.40 32.32 1.62
C HIS A 134 14.04 32.48 2.31
N VAL A 135 13.92 33.50 3.13
CA VAL A 135 12.74 33.79 3.95
C VAL A 135 12.16 35.14 3.54
N ARG A 136 10.83 35.20 3.44
CA ARG A 136 10.09 36.43 3.14
C ARG A 136 9.67 37.11 4.44
N ILE A 137 10.06 38.36 4.60
CA ILE A 137 9.74 39.20 5.77
C ILE A 137 8.85 40.34 5.29
N LEU A 138 7.83 40.69 6.08
CA LEU A 138 7.01 41.91 5.95
C LEU A 138 7.40 42.84 7.13
N PRO A 139 8.44 43.69 6.99
CA PRO A 139 9.15 44.26 8.14
C PRO A 139 8.26 45.13 9.04
N ALA A 140 7.33 45.90 8.46
CA ALA A 140 6.42 46.80 9.17
C ALA A 140 5.57 46.12 10.26
N ILE A 141 5.30 44.82 10.12
CA ILE A 141 4.50 44.01 11.05
C ILE A 141 5.29 42.87 11.70
N GLY A 142 6.59 42.78 11.43
CA GLY A 142 7.44 41.67 11.91
C GLY A 142 7.01 40.28 11.43
N TRP A 143 6.09 40.18 10.45
CA TRP A 143 5.55 38.90 9.99
C TRP A 143 6.53 38.22 9.03
N ILE A 144 6.72 36.92 9.23
CA ILE A 144 7.72 36.13 8.51
C ILE A 144 7.05 34.91 7.90
N GLN A 145 7.41 34.62 6.64
CA GLN A 145 6.93 33.46 5.89
C GLN A 145 8.11 32.73 5.25
N TRP A 146 8.30 31.48 5.66
CA TRP A 146 9.35 30.57 5.21
C TRP A 146 8.69 29.34 4.58
N ILE A 147 9.21 28.88 3.45
CA ILE A 147 8.66 27.72 2.73
C ILE A 147 9.79 26.79 2.28
N PRO A 148 10.47 26.09 3.22
CA PRO A 148 11.39 25.03 2.85
C PRO A 148 10.63 23.87 2.17
N GLY A 149 11.27 23.28 1.16
CA GLY A 149 10.93 21.93 0.71
C GLY A 149 11.47 20.92 1.73
N VAL A 150 10.66 19.91 2.04
CA VAL A 150 11.01 18.81 2.94
C VAL A 150 10.84 17.47 2.22
N ILE A 151 11.83 16.59 2.38
CA ILE A 151 11.71 15.16 2.07
C ILE A 151 11.68 14.48 3.44
N THR A 152 10.64 13.71 3.72
CA THR A 152 10.46 13.11 5.05
C THR A 152 10.30 11.60 4.95
N LYS A 153 11.21 10.87 5.59
CA LYS A 153 11.08 9.44 5.88
C LYS A 153 10.56 9.30 7.31
N THR A 154 9.33 8.84 7.47
CA THR A 154 8.61 8.78 8.76
C THR A 154 8.16 7.37 9.09
N SER A 155 8.32 6.98 10.37
CA SER A 155 7.80 5.71 10.87
C SER A 155 6.28 5.73 10.95
N CYS A 156 5.65 4.65 10.47
CA CYS A 156 4.22 4.44 10.38
C CYS A 156 3.86 3.02 10.85
N SER A 157 2.68 2.84 11.43
CA SER A 157 2.16 1.53 11.80
C SER A 157 1.45 0.89 10.60
N VAL A 158 1.95 -0.26 10.15
CA VAL A 158 1.37 -1.01 9.02
C VAL A 158 0.27 -1.95 9.52
N ASP A 159 -0.89 -1.96 8.86
CA ASP A 159 -1.89 -3.03 8.99
C ASP A 159 -2.07 -3.72 7.64
N ALA A 160 -1.52 -4.94 7.52
CA ALA A 160 -1.58 -5.73 6.29
C ALA A 160 -2.74 -6.74 6.25
N THR A 161 -3.68 -6.72 7.21
CA THR A 161 -4.74 -7.74 7.38
C THR A 161 -5.45 -8.08 6.07
N TYR A 162 -5.89 -7.05 5.34
CA TYR A 162 -6.71 -7.16 4.12
C TYR A 162 -5.93 -7.01 2.81
N PHE A 163 -4.59 -7.13 2.84
CA PHE A 163 -3.74 -7.05 1.64
C PHE A 163 -4.24 -7.96 0.50
N PRO A 164 -4.35 -7.47 -0.76
CA PRO A 164 -3.87 -6.18 -1.29
C PRO A 164 -4.93 -5.05 -1.27
N PHE A 165 -6.00 -5.19 -0.50
CA PHE A 165 -7.04 -4.16 -0.31
C PHE A 165 -6.85 -3.39 1.00
N ASP A 166 -5.60 -3.13 1.37
CA ASP A 166 -5.22 -2.47 2.62
C ASP A 166 -5.23 -0.94 2.54
N LYS A 167 -5.60 -0.32 3.66
CA LYS A 167 -5.69 1.13 3.86
C LYS A 167 -4.80 1.52 5.04
N GLN A 168 -3.72 2.23 4.75
CA GLN A 168 -2.71 2.63 5.73
C GLN A 168 -2.98 4.07 6.18
N THR A 169 -2.75 4.41 7.45
CA THR A 169 -2.78 5.81 7.90
C THR A 169 -1.48 6.15 8.61
N CYS A 170 -0.74 7.09 8.03
CA CYS A 170 0.60 7.45 8.46
C CYS A 170 0.66 8.92 8.88
N ASP A 171 1.33 9.17 10.00
CA ASP A 171 1.47 10.49 10.60
C ASP A 171 2.83 11.11 10.27
N ILE A 172 2.85 12.38 9.87
CA ILE A 172 4.04 13.22 9.82
C ILE A 172 3.93 14.22 10.96
N THR A 173 4.66 13.97 12.05
CA THR A 173 4.56 14.76 13.29
C THR A 173 5.75 15.71 13.43
N PHE A 174 5.46 17.00 13.50
CA PHE A 174 6.43 18.06 13.80
C PHE A 174 6.38 18.47 15.27
N THR A 175 7.50 18.88 15.85
CA THR A 175 7.58 19.34 17.25
C THR A 175 8.52 20.53 17.45
N ASN A 176 8.32 21.26 18.56
CA ASN A 176 9.07 22.44 18.98
C ASN A 176 10.39 22.05 19.69
N TRP A 177 11.44 21.79 18.92
CA TRP A 177 12.69 21.25 19.46
C TRP A 177 13.42 22.25 20.36
N GLY A 178 13.69 21.87 21.61
CA GLY A 178 14.40 22.72 22.59
C GLY A 178 13.55 23.81 23.26
N TYR A 179 12.25 23.91 22.95
CA TYR A 179 11.31 24.83 23.61
C TYR A 179 10.12 24.08 24.22
N THR A 180 9.52 24.64 25.27
CA THR A 180 8.21 24.21 25.77
C THR A 180 7.08 24.79 24.92
N GLU A 181 5.90 24.17 24.97
CA GLU A 181 4.65 24.71 24.40
C GLU A 181 4.36 26.14 24.90
N SER A 182 4.70 26.45 26.15
CA SER A 182 4.48 27.78 26.75
C SER A 182 5.36 28.89 26.15
N GLU A 183 6.50 28.52 25.57
CA GLU A 183 7.42 29.41 24.86
C GLU A 183 7.13 29.44 23.37
N MET A 184 6.98 28.28 22.71
CA MET A 184 6.71 28.18 21.28
C MET A 184 5.66 27.10 21.01
N ASN A 185 4.57 27.46 20.34
CA ASN A 185 3.48 26.53 20.03
C ASN A 185 3.27 26.41 18.52
N LEU A 186 3.25 25.17 18.02
CA LEU A 186 2.98 24.85 16.63
C LEU A 186 1.48 24.65 16.42
N PHE A 187 0.90 25.29 15.40
CA PHE A 187 -0.51 25.12 15.08
C PHE A 187 -0.77 25.25 13.58
N SER A 188 -1.77 24.51 13.07
CA SER A 188 -2.34 24.80 11.76
C SER A 188 -3.67 25.55 11.87
N ARG A 189 -4.05 26.21 10.78
CA ARG A 189 -5.44 26.64 10.50
C ARG A 189 -6.16 25.69 9.55
N ASP A 190 -5.39 24.88 8.82
CA ASP A 190 -5.90 23.96 7.82
C ASP A 190 -6.34 22.66 8.50
N VAL A 191 -7.51 22.12 8.13
CA VAL A 191 -8.06 20.87 8.69
C VAL A 191 -7.58 19.65 7.90
N VAL A 192 -7.15 19.86 6.66
CA VAL A 192 -6.65 18.89 5.69
C VAL A 192 -5.34 19.39 5.08
N ILE A 193 -4.55 18.49 4.49
CA ILE A 193 -3.29 18.84 3.81
C ILE A 193 -3.60 19.56 2.49
N ASP A 194 -2.77 20.53 2.11
CA ASP A 194 -2.89 21.21 0.82
C ASP A 194 -2.39 20.30 -0.33
N LEU A 195 -3.30 19.90 -1.20
CA LEU A 195 -3.05 19.00 -2.34
C LEU A 195 -2.94 19.74 -3.69
N SER A 196 -2.89 21.08 -3.69
CA SER A 196 -2.88 21.89 -4.93
C SER A 196 -1.68 21.67 -5.87
N LEU A 197 -0.63 20.99 -5.39
CA LEU A 197 0.54 20.57 -6.18
C LEU A 197 0.79 19.05 -6.13
N PHE A 198 -0.18 18.27 -5.64
CA PHE A 198 -0.02 16.83 -5.47
C PHE A 198 -0.06 16.09 -6.81
N THR A 199 0.96 15.27 -7.06
CA THR A 199 1.01 14.29 -8.14
C THR A 199 0.77 12.90 -7.54
N GLN A 200 -0.26 12.21 -8.02
CA GLN A 200 -0.66 10.91 -7.49
C GLN A 200 0.31 9.79 -7.89
N ASN A 201 0.54 8.85 -6.98
CA ASN A 201 1.37 7.67 -7.18
C ASN A 201 0.54 6.53 -7.81
N GLU A 202 1.15 5.72 -8.69
CA GLU A 202 0.46 4.63 -9.41
C GLU A 202 0.11 3.43 -8.52
N GLN A 203 0.88 3.18 -7.45
CA GLN A 203 0.65 2.10 -6.48
C GLN A 203 -0.29 2.52 -5.34
N TRP A 204 -0.25 3.81 -4.97
CA TRP A 204 -0.91 4.35 -3.78
C TRP A 204 -1.78 5.59 -4.08
N SER A 205 -3.09 5.42 -3.94
CA SER A 205 -4.07 6.51 -3.92
C SER A 205 -4.08 7.19 -2.55
N LEU A 206 -4.21 8.52 -2.53
CA LEU A 206 -4.46 9.28 -1.30
C LEU A 206 -5.98 9.31 -1.03
N ALA A 207 -6.44 8.44 -0.12
CA ALA A 207 -7.86 8.34 0.25
C ALA A 207 -8.33 9.52 1.14
N GLY A 208 -7.41 10.15 1.88
CA GLY A 208 -7.72 11.32 2.68
C GLY A 208 -6.52 11.91 3.43
N SER A 209 -6.75 13.05 4.09
CA SER A 209 -5.79 13.63 5.03
C SER A 209 -6.48 14.33 6.20
N ARG A 210 -5.75 14.52 7.29
CA ARG A 210 -6.19 15.26 8.49
C ARG A 210 -5.00 16.01 9.08
N VAL A 211 -5.26 17.18 9.64
CA VAL A 211 -4.31 17.89 10.50
C VAL A 211 -4.82 17.88 11.94
N SER A 212 -3.92 17.70 12.91
CA SER A 212 -4.26 17.76 14.33
C SER A 212 -3.13 18.35 15.17
N ASN A 213 -3.49 19.17 16.15
CA ASN A 213 -2.58 19.75 17.12
C ASN A 213 -2.71 18.96 18.43
N SER A 214 -1.61 18.64 19.11
CA SER A 214 -1.63 18.03 20.44
C SER A 214 -0.47 18.53 21.31
N SER A 215 -0.65 18.49 22.63
CA SER A 215 0.42 18.72 23.61
C SER A 215 0.73 17.43 24.36
N LYS A 216 2.01 17.10 24.51
CA LYS A 216 2.48 15.93 25.27
C LYS A 216 3.74 16.32 26.04
N GLY A 217 3.75 16.07 27.35
CA GLY A 217 4.91 16.37 28.20
C GLY A 217 5.31 17.86 28.28
N GLY A 218 4.43 18.78 27.90
CA GLY A 218 4.75 20.22 27.81
C GLY A 218 5.44 20.64 26.51
N HIS A 219 5.50 19.76 25.51
CA HIS A 219 5.92 20.08 24.14
C HIS A 219 4.72 20.08 23.19
N SER A 220 4.80 20.94 22.16
CA SER A 220 3.79 21.10 21.13
C SER A 220 4.08 20.14 19.97
N PHE A 221 3.03 19.44 19.50
CA PHE A 221 3.10 18.49 18.41
C PHE A 221 2.02 18.81 17.37
N LEU A 222 2.44 18.98 16.12
CA LEU A 222 1.56 19.18 14.98
C LEU A 222 1.68 17.96 14.05
N THR A 223 0.59 17.20 13.94
CA THR A 223 0.54 15.95 13.19
C THR A 223 -0.31 16.12 11.93
N PHE A 224 0.32 15.87 10.78
CA PHE A 224 -0.32 15.76 9.48
C PHE A 224 -0.48 14.28 9.14
N SER A 225 -1.71 13.76 9.22
CA SER A 225 -2.03 12.37 8.88
C SER A 225 -2.39 12.25 7.39
N VAL A 226 -1.80 11.29 6.70
CA VAL A 226 -2.22 10.86 5.35
C VAL A 226 -2.80 9.45 5.41
N SER A 227 -3.96 9.26 4.76
CA SER A 227 -4.58 7.94 4.60
C SER A 227 -4.38 7.48 3.16
N LEU A 228 -3.67 6.37 3.00
CA LEU A 228 -3.26 5.77 1.73
C LEU A 228 -4.07 4.50 1.46
N GLU A 229 -4.44 4.28 0.21
CA GLU A 229 -5.20 3.12 -0.26
C GLU A 229 -4.47 2.48 -1.44
N ARG A 230 -4.16 1.18 -1.33
CA ARG A 230 -3.40 0.45 -2.36
C ARG A 230 -4.24 0.24 -3.61
N GLN A 231 -3.61 0.28 -4.78
CA GLN A 231 -4.21 -0.17 -6.03
C GLN A 231 -4.05 -1.72 -6.17
N PRO A 232 -5.12 -2.52 -6.01
CA PRO A 232 -5.00 -3.98 -5.84
C PRO A 232 -4.76 -4.72 -7.16
N THR A 233 -5.11 -4.12 -8.30
CA THR A 233 -5.22 -4.76 -9.63
C THR A 233 -3.96 -5.54 -10.04
N TRP A 234 -2.77 -4.99 -9.78
CA TRP A 234 -1.51 -5.65 -10.12
C TRP A 234 -1.31 -6.95 -9.32
N PHE A 235 -1.62 -6.93 -8.02
CA PHE A 235 -1.52 -8.09 -7.13
C PHE A 235 -2.60 -9.14 -7.46
N LEU A 236 -3.82 -8.73 -7.80
CA LEU A 236 -4.87 -9.65 -8.21
C LEU A 236 -4.49 -10.46 -9.45
N LEU A 237 -3.91 -9.81 -10.47
CA LEU A 237 -3.53 -10.45 -11.73
C LEU A 237 -2.23 -11.28 -11.63
N ASN A 238 -1.18 -10.74 -11.00
CA ASN A 238 0.15 -11.37 -10.99
C ASN A 238 0.40 -12.30 -9.80
N MET A 239 -0.46 -12.26 -8.77
CA MET A 239 -0.26 -13.01 -7.52
C MET A 239 -1.46 -13.91 -7.22
N VAL A 240 -2.66 -13.33 -7.03
CA VAL A 240 -3.83 -14.09 -6.57
C VAL A 240 -4.35 -15.06 -7.65
N LEU A 241 -4.45 -14.62 -8.90
CA LEU A 241 -4.92 -15.45 -10.02
C LEU A 241 -4.03 -16.70 -10.24
N PRO A 242 -2.68 -16.61 -10.32
CA PRO A 242 -1.81 -17.79 -10.36
C PRO A 242 -2.05 -18.78 -9.20
N ILE A 243 -2.16 -18.30 -7.95
CA ILE A 243 -2.37 -19.17 -6.78
C ILE A 243 -3.69 -19.94 -6.88
N ILE A 244 -4.77 -19.31 -7.35
CA ILE A 244 -6.06 -19.97 -7.58
C ILE A 244 -5.95 -21.03 -8.69
N LEU A 245 -5.30 -20.70 -9.82
CA LEU A 245 -5.11 -21.64 -10.92
C LEU A 245 -4.29 -22.87 -10.48
N ILE A 246 -3.21 -22.67 -9.72
CA ILE A 246 -2.40 -23.77 -9.19
C ILE A 246 -3.20 -24.59 -8.16
N GLY A 247 -4.07 -23.96 -7.36
CA GLY A 247 -5.04 -24.63 -6.48
C GLY A 247 -5.93 -25.63 -7.21
N LEU A 248 -6.58 -25.18 -8.29
CA LEU A 248 -7.45 -26.00 -9.12
C LEU A 248 -6.67 -27.12 -9.84
N LEU A 249 -5.50 -26.78 -10.40
CA LEU A 249 -4.61 -27.73 -11.08
C LEU A 249 -4.13 -28.84 -10.13
N THR A 250 -3.73 -28.50 -8.90
CA THR A 250 -3.22 -29.47 -7.91
C THR A 250 -4.18 -30.65 -7.69
N GLY A 251 -5.50 -30.42 -7.71
CA GLY A 251 -6.49 -31.48 -7.60
C GLY A 251 -6.46 -32.50 -8.75
N LEU A 252 -6.06 -32.10 -9.95
CA LEU A 252 -6.04 -32.97 -11.14
C LEU A 252 -5.04 -34.13 -11.03
N VAL A 253 -4.12 -34.11 -10.06
CA VAL A 253 -3.20 -35.24 -9.78
C VAL A 253 -3.93 -36.56 -9.54
N PHE A 254 -5.14 -36.51 -8.96
CA PHE A 254 -5.97 -37.67 -8.69
C PHE A 254 -6.69 -38.20 -9.96
N LEU A 255 -6.77 -37.41 -11.03
CA LEU A 255 -7.38 -37.81 -12.31
C LEU A 255 -6.36 -38.32 -13.33
N MET A 256 -5.09 -37.89 -13.23
CA MET A 256 -3.96 -38.49 -13.97
C MET A 256 -3.88 -39.99 -13.66
N PRO A 257 -3.68 -40.90 -14.64
CA PRO A 257 -3.55 -42.33 -14.34
C PRO A 257 -2.26 -42.64 -13.58
N VAL A 258 -2.19 -43.83 -12.96
CA VAL A 258 -0.97 -44.26 -12.22
C VAL A 258 0.14 -44.68 -13.18
N ASP A 259 -0.22 -45.32 -14.29
CA ASP A 259 0.74 -45.99 -15.19
C ASP A 259 1.68 -45.01 -15.92
N ASP A 260 1.37 -43.70 -15.93
CA ASP A 260 2.22 -42.63 -16.47
C ASP A 260 3.44 -42.30 -15.60
N GLY A 261 3.43 -42.65 -14.30
CA GLY A 261 4.51 -42.36 -13.34
C GLY A 261 4.63 -40.90 -12.87
N GLU A 262 4.25 -39.92 -13.70
CA GLU A 262 4.46 -38.47 -13.45
C GLU A 262 3.69 -37.89 -12.23
N ARG A 263 2.71 -38.62 -11.67
CA ARG A 263 1.92 -38.20 -10.49
C ARG A 263 2.77 -37.65 -9.34
N VAL A 264 3.93 -38.26 -9.07
CA VAL A 264 4.81 -37.88 -7.95
C VAL A 264 5.59 -36.61 -8.26
N GLY A 265 6.07 -36.45 -9.50
CA GLY A 265 6.73 -35.22 -9.94
C GLY A 265 5.76 -34.04 -9.86
N TYR A 266 4.56 -34.21 -10.42
CA TYR A 266 3.50 -33.20 -10.44
C TYR A 266 3.18 -32.64 -9.04
N ILE A 267 2.96 -33.51 -8.06
CA ILE A 267 2.55 -33.06 -6.71
C ILE A 267 3.68 -32.39 -5.92
N ILE A 268 4.93 -32.81 -6.16
CA ILE A 268 6.12 -32.16 -5.58
C ILE A 268 6.31 -30.77 -6.20
N THR A 269 6.15 -30.62 -7.51
CA THR A 269 6.21 -29.30 -8.17
C THR A 269 5.10 -28.36 -7.67
N ALA A 270 3.88 -28.84 -7.48
CA ALA A 270 2.79 -28.06 -6.91
C ALA A 270 3.09 -27.59 -5.47
N PHE A 271 3.58 -28.50 -4.61
CA PHE A 271 4.01 -28.17 -3.24
C PHE A 271 5.10 -27.10 -3.21
N LEU A 272 6.16 -27.27 -4.00
CA LEU A 272 7.27 -26.31 -4.11
C LEU A 272 6.79 -24.94 -4.61
N THR A 273 5.81 -24.91 -5.51
CA THR A 273 5.27 -23.67 -6.05
C THR A 273 4.43 -22.92 -5.00
N PHE A 274 3.63 -23.60 -4.19
CA PHE A 274 2.95 -22.96 -3.04
C PHE A 274 3.93 -22.45 -1.99
N ALA A 275 4.99 -23.21 -1.69
CA ALA A 275 6.03 -22.78 -0.76
C ALA A 275 6.75 -21.52 -1.28
N PHE A 276 7.06 -21.46 -2.57
CA PHE A 276 7.63 -20.28 -3.23
C PHE A 276 6.70 -19.06 -3.16
N PHE A 277 5.40 -19.20 -3.45
CA PHE A 277 4.47 -18.07 -3.32
C PHE A 277 4.33 -17.60 -1.87
N LEU A 278 4.31 -18.52 -0.89
CA LEU A 278 4.27 -18.17 0.53
C LEU A 278 5.52 -17.37 0.95
N ASP A 279 6.72 -17.79 0.53
CA ASP A 279 7.99 -17.10 0.81
C ASP A 279 8.07 -15.73 0.12
N MET A 280 7.73 -15.66 -1.17
CA MET A 280 7.66 -14.42 -1.95
C MET A 280 6.72 -13.38 -1.32
N ILE A 281 5.62 -13.80 -0.71
CA ILE A 281 4.64 -12.90 -0.10
C ILE A 281 5.01 -12.56 1.34
N SER A 282 5.53 -13.54 2.11
CA SER A 282 5.99 -13.30 3.49
C SER A 282 7.25 -12.43 3.57
N SER A 283 8.01 -12.28 2.48
CA SER A 283 9.19 -11.41 2.37
C SER A 283 8.87 -9.98 1.92
N ASN A 284 7.69 -9.73 1.34
CA ASN A 284 7.19 -8.41 0.92
C ASN A 284 6.13 -7.84 1.88
N LEU A 285 6.03 -8.39 3.09
CA LEU A 285 5.07 -7.98 4.13
C LEU A 285 5.77 -7.82 5.48
N PRO A 286 5.24 -6.96 6.39
CA PRO A 286 5.83 -6.74 7.71
C PRO A 286 5.91 -8.04 8.51
N HIS A 287 7.08 -8.35 9.06
CA HIS A 287 7.34 -9.53 9.89
C HIS A 287 6.70 -9.39 11.29
N THR A 288 5.38 -9.31 11.32
CA THR A 288 4.53 -9.11 12.50
C THR A 288 3.63 -10.32 12.70
N SER A 289 3.32 -10.63 13.97
CA SER A 289 2.46 -11.76 14.34
C SER A 289 1.02 -11.36 14.66
N ASN A 290 0.73 -10.06 14.75
CA ASN A 290 -0.59 -9.53 15.06
C ASN A 290 -0.73 -8.08 14.52
N PRO A 291 -1.56 -7.84 13.48
CA PRO A 291 -2.25 -8.83 12.64
C PRO A 291 -1.34 -9.41 11.54
N MET A 292 -1.55 -10.68 11.18
CA MET A 292 -0.98 -11.26 9.96
C MET A 292 -1.97 -11.11 8.78
N ALA A 293 -1.45 -10.93 7.57
CA ALA A 293 -2.26 -10.80 6.36
C ALA A 293 -3.06 -12.08 6.03
N LEU A 294 -4.34 -11.94 5.66
CA LEU A 294 -5.24 -13.05 5.35
C LEU A 294 -4.72 -13.95 4.20
N VAL A 295 -4.01 -13.37 3.23
CA VAL A 295 -3.41 -14.11 2.10
C VAL A 295 -2.29 -15.06 2.56
N VAL A 296 -1.54 -14.72 3.63
CA VAL A 296 -0.49 -15.57 4.20
C VAL A 296 -1.10 -16.80 4.89
N TYR A 297 -2.20 -16.63 5.62
CA TYR A 297 -2.96 -17.75 6.18
C TYR A 297 -3.52 -18.67 5.07
N TYR A 298 -4.11 -18.09 4.02
CA TYR A 298 -4.62 -18.84 2.86
C TYR A 298 -3.53 -19.68 2.19
N LEU A 299 -2.36 -19.09 1.93
CA LEU A 299 -1.22 -19.80 1.34
C LEU A 299 -0.63 -20.88 2.26
N THR A 300 -0.55 -20.60 3.56
CA THR A 300 -0.12 -21.58 4.56
C THR A 300 -1.06 -22.80 4.56
N ILE A 301 -2.36 -22.58 4.47
CA ILE A 301 -3.36 -23.66 4.31
C ILE A 301 -3.15 -24.41 2.98
N MET A 302 -2.87 -23.74 1.86
CA MET A 302 -2.58 -24.41 0.59
C MET A 302 -1.30 -25.26 0.65
N VAL A 303 -0.24 -24.80 1.32
CA VAL A 303 0.97 -25.60 1.57
C VAL A 303 0.64 -26.86 2.39
N TYR A 304 -0.19 -26.75 3.43
CA TYR A 304 -0.64 -27.92 4.22
C TYR A 304 -1.54 -28.88 3.42
N LEU A 305 -2.47 -28.37 2.62
CA LEU A 305 -3.33 -29.18 1.74
C LEU A 305 -2.50 -29.90 0.67
N SER A 306 -1.54 -29.22 0.06
CA SER A 306 -0.59 -29.82 -0.89
C SER A 306 0.24 -30.91 -0.20
N SER A 307 0.78 -30.64 0.99
CA SER A 307 1.52 -31.63 1.79
C SER A 307 0.69 -32.89 2.08
N ALA A 308 -0.58 -32.71 2.47
CA ALA A 308 -1.50 -33.81 2.72
C ALA A 308 -1.81 -34.60 1.44
N SER A 309 -2.02 -33.92 0.31
CA SER A 309 -2.24 -34.59 -0.98
C SER A 309 -1.03 -35.42 -1.43
N THR A 310 0.20 -34.96 -1.21
CA THR A 310 1.42 -35.76 -1.46
C THR A 310 1.43 -37.06 -0.67
N ILE A 311 1.09 -37.01 0.63
CA ILE A 311 1.00 -38.21 1.49
C ILE A 311 -0.09 -39.16 1.00
N VAL A 312 -1.25 -38.63 0.61
CA VAL A 312 -2.37 -39.43 0.06
C VAL A 312 -1.98 -40.10 -1.25
N THR A 313 -1.35 -39.38 -2.20
CA THR A 313 -0.91 -39.94 -3.49
C THR A 313 0.14 -41.04 -3.30
N ILE A 314 1.12 -40.87 -2.40
CA ILE A 314 2.08 -41.93 -2.06
C ILE A 314 1.36 -43.17 -1.47
N PHE A 315 0.29 -42.96 -0.71
CA PHE A 315 -0.52 -44.04 -0.15
C PHE A 315 -1.40 -44.74 -1.20
N THR A 316 -2.02 -44.03 -2.15
CA THR A 316 -2.83 -44.66 -3.22
C THR A 316 -1.95 -45.41 -4.23
N LEU A 317 -0.78 -44.87 -4.58
CA LEU A 317 0.27 -45.60 -5.34
C LEU A 317 0.65 -46.92 -4.64
N ARG A 318 0.96 -46.88 -3.33
CA ARG A 318 1.30 -48.08 -2.56
C ARG A 318 0.13 -49.06 -2.33
N ILE A 319 -1.09 -48.68 -2.69
CA ILE A 319 -2.25 -49.57 -2.78
C ILE A 319 -2.39 -50.16 -4.19
N TYR A 320 -2.14 -49.36 -5.24
CA TYR A 320 -2.20 -49.79 -6.64
C TYR A 320 -1.27 -50.98 -6.94
N ASP A 321 -0.04 -50.95 -6.41
CA ASP A 321 0.99 -52.00 -6.61
C ASP A 321 0.71 -53.31 -5.85
N LYS A 322 -0.41 -53.46 -5.13
CA LYS A 322 -0.71 -54.67 -4.37
C LYS A 322 -1.38 -55.73 -5.25
N SER A 323 -0.65 -56.81 -5.52
CA SER A 323 -1.16 -58.01 -6.20
C SER A 323 -1.85 -59.04 -5.29
N THR A 324 -2.25 -58.67 -4.06
CA THR A 324 -2.93 -59.58 -3.12
C THR A 324 -4.45 -59.57 -3.32
N GLU A 325 -5.19 -60.39 -2.56
CA GLU A 325 -6.65 -60.26 -2.52
C GLU A 325 -7.09 -58.99 -1.79
N VAL A 326 -8.16 -58.36 -2.30
CA VAL A 326 -8.79 -57.18 -1.68
C VAL A 326 -9.72 -57.62 -0.53
N PRO A 327 -9.56 -57.09 0.70
CA PRO A 327 -10.42 -57.40 1.84
C PRO A 327 -11.91 -57.17 1.57
N LYS A 328 -12.78 -58.03 2.12
CA LYS A 328 -14.24 -57.96 1.92
C LYS A 328 -14.84 -56.60 2.27
N TRP A 329 -14.38 -55.95 3.34
CA TRP A 329 -14.83 -54.60 3.73
C TRP A 329 -14.46 -53.53 2.69
N LEU A 330 -13.28 -53.65 2.07
CA LEU A 330 -12.78 -52.71 1.08
C LEU A 330 -13.50 -52.90 -0.27
N LYS A 331 -13.84 -54.15 -0.64
CA LYS A 331 -14.73 -54.44 -1.77
C LYS A 331 -16.12 -53.79 -1.62
N VAL A 332 -16.72 -53.86 -0.42
CA VAL A 332 -18.02 -53.20 -0.13
C VAL A 332 -17.89 -51.67 -0.20
N LEU A 333 -16.83 -51.10 0.39
CA LEU A 333 -16.59 -49.65 0.36
C LEU A 333 -16.44 -49.13 -1.08
N VAL A 334 -15.68 -49.82 -1.92
CA VAL A 334 -15.49 -49.46 -3.34
C VAL A 334 -16.79 -49.61 -4.14
N ALA A 335 -17.58 -50.68 -3.91
CA ALA A 335 -18.87 -50.84 -4.56
C ALA A 335 -19.85 -49.71 -4.21
N VAL A 336 -19.88 -49.26 -2.96
CA VAL A 336 -20.70 -48.11 -2.52
C VAL A 336 -20.21 -46.78 -3.12
N ILE A 337 -18.90 -46.58 -3.22
CA ILE A 337 -18.31 -45.38 -3.85
C ILE A 337 -18.66 -45.34 -5.35
N LEU A 338 -18.43 -46.43 -6.08
CA LEU A 338 -18.73 -46.51 -7.50
C LEU A 338 -20.23 -46.37 -7.77
N ALA A 339 -21.10 -47.02 -7.00
CA ALA A 339 -22.54 -46.86 -7.14
C ALA A 339 -23.05 -45.42 -6.85
N ARG A 340 -22.29 -44.63 -6.06
CA ARG A 340 -22.67 -43.27 -5.64
C ARG A 340 -22.08 -42.17 -6.52
N TYR A 341 -20.90 -42.38 -7.11
CA TYR A 341 -20.19 -41.38 -7.94
C TYR A 341 -20.06 -41.76 -9.42
N CYS A 342 -20.20 -43.05 -9.76
CA CYS A 342 -20.04 -43.58 -11.12
C CYS A 342 -21.26 -44.44 -11.52
N CYS A 343 -22.47 -43.85 -11.51
CA CYS A 343 -23.73 -44.53 -11.86
C CYS A 343 -23.67 -45.28 -13.22
N PRO A 344 -23.73 -46.63 -13.24
CA PRO A 344 -23.85 -47.38 -14.47
C PRO A 344 -25.32 -47.72 -14.72
N LYS A 345 -26.07 -46.80 -15.34
CA LYS A 345 -27.36 -47.13 -15.97
C LYS A 345 -27.19 -47.36 -17.48
N LYS A 346 -26.37 -48.37 -17.81
CA LYS A 346 -26.49 -49.09 -19.08
C LYS A 346 -27.05 -50.47 -18.79
N GLN A 347 -28.38 -50.59 -18.85
CA GLN A 347 -28.96 -51.89 -19.20
C GLN A 347 -28.47 -52.20 -20.61
N LEU A 348 -27.77 -53.32 -20.79
CA LEU A 348 -27.85 -54.02 -22.06
C LEU A 348 -29.26 -54.63 -22.07
N SER A 349 -30.16 -54.07 -22.86
CA SER A 349 -31.48 -54.66 -23.11
C SER A 349 -31.33 -55.85 -24.05
N ASP A 350 -32.26 -56.79 -23.97
CA ASP A 350 -32.32 -58.01 -24.78
C ASP A 350 -32.72 -57.74 -26.26
N GLU A 351 -32.29 -56.60 -26.83
CA GLU A 351 -32.75 -56.05 -28.12
C GLU A 351 -31.76 -56.19 -29.29
N GLU A 352 -30.54 -56.69 -29.07
CA GLU A 352 -29.67 -57.16 -30.18
C GLU A 352 -30.12 -58.54 -30.74
N MET A 353 -31.36 -58.95 -30.43
CA MET A 353 -31.98 -60.23 -30.73
C MET A 353 -33.10 -60.15 -31.79
N ALA A 354 -32.83 -59.52 -32.95
CA ALA A 354 -33.47 -59.88 -34.24
C ALA A 354 -32.91 -59.08 -35.44
N GLY A 355 -32.68 -59.75 -36.58
CA GLY A 355 -32.96 -59.13 -37.87
C GLY A 355 -31.83 -58.93 -38.90
N TRP A 356 -31.08 -59.97 -39.26
CA TRP A 356 -31.01 -60.40 -40.68
C TRP A 356 -30.58 -61.88 -40.77
N ALA A 357 -30.75 -62.52 -41.93
CA ALA A 357 -30.99 -63.97 -41.98
C ALA A 357 -29.84 -64.86 -42.54
N ALA A 358 -29.48 -65.88 -41.73
CA ALA A 358 -29.17 -67.27 -42.13
C ALA A 358 -27.87 -67.55 -42.96
N PRO A 359 -27.48 -68.84 -43.16
CA PRO A 359 -26.95 -69.67 -42.07
C PRO A 359 -25.73 -70.54 -42.46
N GLU A 360 -24.85 -70.90 -41.51
CA GLU A 360 -24.17 -72.22 -41.55
C GLU A 360 -23.63 -72.73 -40.19
N LYS A 361 -23.11 -73.97 -40.21
CA LYS A 361 -22.65 -74.82 -39.06
C LYS A 361 -21.24 -74.37 -38.59
N LYS A 362 -20.63 -74.78 -37.46
CA LYS A 362 -20.77 -75.88 -36.45
C LYS A 362 -19.95 -75.42 -35.18
N GLU A 363 -19.81 -76.06 -34.02
CA GLU A 363 -20.22 -77.34 -33.39
C GLU A 363 -20.25 -77.17 -31.84
N ASP A 364 -20.80 -78.11 -31.09
CA ASP A 364 -21.02 -78.01 -29.63
C ASP A 364 -19.75 -77.95 -28.75
N LYS A 365 -19.81 -77.08 -27.73
CA LYS A 365 -19.20 -77.29 -26.40
C LYS A 365 -20.23 -76.89 -25.32
N PRO A 366 -20.34 -77.64 -24.20
CA PRO A 366 -21.23 -77.24 -23.11
C PRO A 366 -20.74 -75.93 -22.46
N PRO A 367 -21.66 -75.04 -22.05
CA PRO A 367 -21.28 -73.76 -21.45
C PRO A 367 -20.66 -73.97 -20.07
N GLU A 368 -19.41 -73.54 -19.91
CA GLU A 368 -18.79 -73.37 -18.60
C GLU A 368 -19.50 -72.21 -17.88
N VAL A 369 -20.12 -72.50 -16.72
CA VAL A 369 -20.95 -71.53 -16.00
C VAL A 369 -20.05 -70.51 -15.30
N LEU A 370 -19.70 -69.44 -16.02
CA LEU A 370 -18.92 -68.34 -15.48
C LEU A 370 -19.73 -67.61 -14.40
N ALA A 371 -19.34 -67.78 -13.14
CA ALA A 371 -20.03 -67.16 -12.01
C ALA A 371 -19.88 -65.62 -12.04
N PRO A 372 -20.93 -64.85 -11.70
CA PRO A 372 -20.91 -63.39 -11.72
C PRO A 372 -20.17 -62.82 -10.51
N THR A 373 -18.84 -63.01 -10.47
CA THR A 373 -17.93 -62.36 -9.52
C THR A 373 -16.78 -61.72 -10.28
N GLU A 374 -17.06 -60.56 -10.90
CA GLU A 374 -16.02 -59.71 -11.48
C GLU A 374 -15.01 -59.33 -10.39
N ASN A 375 -13.74 -59.65 -10.62
CA ASN A 375 -12.73 -59.61 -9.57
C ASN A 375 -12.28 -58.17 -9.28
N ILE A 376 -12.96 -57.51 -8.32
CA ILE A 376 -12.57 -56.21 -7.76
C ILE A 376 -11.09 -56.26 -7.35
N THR A 377 -10.26 -55.63 -8.18
CA THR A 377 -8.80 -55.63 -8.13
C THR A 377 -8.30 -54.31 -7.51
N TYR A 378 -7.13 -54.31 -6.87
CA TYR A 378 -6.58 -53.11 -6.21
C TYR A 378 -6.46 -51.87 -7.12
N ARG A 379 -6.35 -52.03 -8.45
CA ARG A 379 -6.45 -50.94 -9.43
C ARG A 379 -7.77 -50.18 -9.34
N LEU A 380 -8.89 -50.89 -9.28
CA LEU A 380 -10.24 -50.32 -9.15
C LEU A 380 -10.45 -49.70 -7.75
N VAL A 381 -9.80 -50.26 -6.73
CA VAL A 381 -9.76 -49.67 -5.38
C VAL A 381 -9.03 -48.33 -5.39
N GLY A 382 -7.86 -48.25 -6.04
CA GLY A 382 -7.09 -47.03 -6.20
C GLY A 382 -7.89 -45.94 -6.92
N LEU A 383 -8.46 -46.25 -8.08
CA LEU A 383 -9.27 -45.32 -8.87
C LEU A 383 -10.50 -44.81 -8.10
N ALA A 384 -11.20 -45.68 -7.35
CA ALA A 384 -12.33 -45.27 -6.52
C ALA A 384 -11.91 -44.37 -5.34
N LEU A 385 -10.75 -44.61 -4.74
CA LEU A 385 -10.18 -43.74 -3.70
C LEU A 385 -9.75 -42.39 -4.28
N ASP A 386 -9.04 -42.38 -5.42
CA ASP A 386 -8.59 -41.17 -6.09
C ASP A 386 -9.78 -40.26 -6.48
N ILE A 387 -10.90 -40.81 -6.95
CA ILE A 387 -12.14 -40.03 -7.20
C ILE A 387 -12.67 -39.37 -5.92
N VAL A 388 -12.65 -40.06 -4.78
CA VAL A 388 -13.10 -39.49 -3.50
C VAL A 388 -12.13 -38.42 -3.01
N PHE A 389 -10.82 -38.63 -3.16
CA PHE A 389 -9.80 -37.63 -2.81
C PHE A 389 -9.85 -36.41 -3.74
N PHE A 390 -10.11 -36.59 -5.04
CA PHE A 390 -10.35 -35.51 -6.00
C PHE A 390 -11.51 -34.62 -5.57
N ILE A 391 -12.70 -35.21 -5.35
CA ILE A 391 -13.91 -34.47 -4.98
C ILE A 391 -13.70 -33.79 -3.62
N SER A 392 -13.08 -34.47 -2.65
CA SER A 392 -12.76 -33.90 -1.34
C SER A 392 -11.77 -32.73 -1.45
N PHE A 393 -10.69 -32.87 -2.22
CA PHE A 393 -9.66 -31.84 -2.39
C PHE A 393 -10.24 -30.60 -3.08
N ILE A 394 -10.96 -30.76 -4.19
CA ILE A 394 -11.58 -29.64 -4.91
C ILE A 394 -12.64 -28.94 -4.05
N LEU A 395 -13.45 -29.69 -3.29
CA LEU A 395 -14.42 -29.10 -2.36
C LEU A 395 -13.73 -28.28 -1.26
N ILE A 396 -12.69 -28.82 -0.62
CA ILE A 396 -11.92 -28.13 0.43
C ILE A 396 -11.20 -26.90 -0.14
N ASN A 397 -10.55 -27.04 -1.30
CA ASN A 397 -9.86 -25.96 -2.00
C ASN A 397 -10.83 -24.80 -2.32
N LEU A 398 -11.99 -25.11 -2.91
CA LEU A 398 -13.04 -24.14 -3.21
C LEU A 398 -13.59 -23.46 -1.95
N ILE A 399 -13.86 -24.23 -0.88
CA ILE A 399 -14.32 -23.67 0.40
C ILE A 399 -13.27 -22.72 0.98
N CYS A 400 -12.00 -23.10 1.00
CA CYS A 400 -10.91 -22.23 1.44
C CYS A 400 -10.82 -20.96 0.58
N SER A 401 -10.80 -21.08 -0.74
CA SER A 401 -10.77 -19.91 -1.64
C SER A 401 -11.96 -18.98 -1.42
N VAL A 402 -13.19 -19.48 -1.27
CA VAL A 402 -14.36 -18.66 -0.97
C VAL A 402 -14.26 -18.00 0.41
N VAL A 403 -13.88 -18.75 1.45
CA VAL A 403 -13.78 -18.26 2.84
C VAL A 403 -12.72 -17.17 3.00
N PHE A 404 -11.63 -17.18 2.23
CA PHE A 404 -10.61 -16.13 2.28
C PHE A 404 -10.85 -14.99 1.28
N LEU A 405 -11.27 -15.27 0.04
CA LEU A 405 -11.44 -14.25 -1.00
C LEU A 405 -12.69 -13.39 -0.80
N VAL A 406 -13.78 -13.91 -0.23
CA VAL A 406 -14.99 -13.11 0.00
C VAL A 406 -14.77 -12.02 1.06
N PRO A 407 -14.18 -12.28 2.24
CA PRO A 407 -13.82 -11.23 3.19
C PRO A 407 -12.80 -10.23 2.63
N LEU A 408 -11.81 -10.68 1.85
CA LEU A 408 -10.87 -9.77 1.16
C LEU A 408 -11.61 -8.80 0.22
N ALA A 409 -12.58 -9.28 -0.55
CA ALA A 409 -13.36 -8.46 -1.48
C ALA A 409 -14.46 -7.60 -0.82
N SER A 410 -14.95 -7.96 0.37
CA SER A 410 -16.07 -7.26 1.04
C SER A 410 -15.66 -6.34 2.19
N ASN A 411 -14.50 -6.57 2.81
CA ASN A 411 -13.99 -5.72 3.89
C ASN A 411 -12.82 -4.82 3.45
N GLY A 412 -12.27 -5.03 2.26
CA GLY A 412 -11.23 -4.20 1.67
C GLY A 412 -11.73 -2.93 0.94
N SER A 413 -13.02 -2.91 0.56
CA SER A 413 -13.67 -1.80 -0.15
C SER A 413 -14.20 -0.73 0.81
#